data_AF-A0A959UQT6-F1
#
_entry.id   AF-A0A959UQT6-F1
#
_cell.length_a   1.000
_cell.length_b   1.000
_cell.length_c   1.000
_cell.angle_alpha   90.00
_cell.angle_beta   90.00
_cell.angle_gamma   90.00
#
_symmetry.space_group_name_H-M   'P 1'
#
loop_
_entity.id
_entity.type
_entity.pdbx_description
1 polymer ?
#
loop_
_entity_poly.entity_id
_entity_poly.type
_entity_poly.pdbx_seq_one_letter_code
_entity_poly.pdbx_strand_id
1 'polypeptide(L)'
;DSLWFRLDETIDDNDSLGYIWARLTDPDTVGNNYRWSARRISTYDDGSVKDASFIAPLGSTFNDDFFNGLSFDFFALRGSSPFSTADDDDNEERNYFKREDTVVVKFISLGFDEYEFYRTFESNVLNSGDLFASPANVRSNIQGGLGVWAGLGVAYDTLVCIPVQ
;
A
#
# COMPACT_ATOMS: atom_id res chain seq x y z
N ASP A 1 -0.41 -4.60 17.20
CA ASP A 1 -1.02 -4.05 15.97
C ASP A 1 -2.16 -4.93 15.51
N SER A 2 -3.15 -4.34 14.85
CA SER A 2 -4.37 -5.02 14.42
C SER A 2 -4.80 -4.54 13.04
N LEU A 3 -5.41 -5.43 12.24
CA LEU A 3 -5.98 -5.14 10.94
C LEU A 3 -7.50 -5.38 10.95
N TRP A 4 -8.26 -4.53 10.27
CA TRP A 4 -9.70 -4.73 10.07
C TRP A 4 -10.17 -4.12 8.76
N PHE A 5 -11.33 -4.57 8.28
CA PHE A 5 -11.97 -4.03 7.08
C PHE A 5 -13.13 -3.12 7.50
N ARG A 6 -13.25 -1.96 6.85
CA ARG A 6 -14.35 -1.02 7.05
C ARG A 6 -14.86 -0.53 5.69
N LEU A 7 -16.17 -0.53 5.53
CA LEU A 7 -16.83 0.01 4.34
C LEU A 7 -16.59 1.53 4.22
N ASP A 8 -16.54 2.03 3.00
CA ASP A 8 -16.52 3.47 2.76
C ASP A 8 -17.93 4.05 2.92
N GLU A 9 -18.16 4.76 4.02
CA GLU A 9 -19.44 5.38 4.35
C GLU A 9 -19.80 6.58 3.45
N THR A 10 -18.89 7.03 2.59
CA THR A 10 -19.15 8.13 1.64
C THR A 10 -19.84 7.66 0.35
N ILE A 11 -19.87 6.36 0.11
CA ILE A 11 -20.58 5.75 -1.02
C ILE A 11 -22.03 5.48 -0.58
N ASP A 12 -22.99 6.09 -1.26
CA ASP A 12 -24.42 5.87 -0.98
C ASP A 12 -24.79 4.39 -1.15
N ASP A 13 -25.52 3.85 -0.17
CA ASP A 13 -25.96 2.44 -0.11
C ASP A 13 -24.81 1.40 -0.24
N ASN A 14 -23.60 1.75 0.19
CA ASN A 14 -22.45 0.86 0.11
C ASN A 14 -22.54 -0.32 1.09
N ASP A 15 -22.50 -1.53 0.52
CA ASP A 15 -22.56 -2.79 1.26
C ASP A 15 -21.32 -3.68 1.04
N SER A 16 -20.38 -3.24 0.19
CA SER A 16 -19.37 -4.12 -0.40
C SER A 16 -17.98 -3.52 -0.54
N LEU A 17 -17.81 -2.20 -0.69
CA LEU A 17 -16.51 -1.59 -0.96
C LEU A 17 -15.94 -0.89 0.27
N GLY A 18 -14.64 -1.04 0.51
CA GLY A 18 -14.02 -0.41 1.67
C GLY A 18 -12.52 -0.44 1.66
N TYR A 19 -11.94 -0.09 2.81
CA TYR A 19 -10.51 -0.03 3.02
C TYR A 19 -10.09 -1.03 4.09
N ILE A 20 -8.84 -1.47 3.98
CA ILE A 20 -8.17 -2.14 5.09
C ILE A 20 -7.58 -1.08 5.98
N TRP A 21 -8.00 -1.12 7.24
CA TRP A 21 -7.50 -0.29 8.32
C TRP A 21 -6.48 -1.06 9.15
N ALA A 22 -5.55 -0.31 9.71
CA ALA A 22 -4.48 -0.83 10.54
C ALA A 22 -4.22 0.10 11.74
N ARG A 23 -3.98 -0.51 12.90
CA ARG A 23 -3.44 0.15 14.09
C ARG A 23 -1.93 -0.08 14.12
N LEU A 24 -1.14 0.98 13.93
CA LEU A 24 0.31 0.93 14.10
C LEU A 24 0.72 1.49 15.45
N THR A 25 1.66 0.83 16.11
CA THR A 25 2.34 1.32 17.31
C THR A 25 3.80 1.56 16.97
N ASP A 26 4.18 2.81 16.77
CA ASP A 26 5.54 3.19 16.43
C ASP A 26 6.46 3.17 17.68
N PRO A 27 7.69 2.63 17.60
CA PRO A 27 8.68 2.75 18.67
C PRO A 27 9.03 4.21 18.99
N ASP A 28 9.57 4.50 20.17
CA ASP A 28 9.97 5.86 20.55
C ASP A 28 11.26 6.36 19.87
N THR A 29 11.88 5.51 19.05
CA THR A 29 13.12 5.79 18.34
C THR A 29 12.85 6.47 17.01
N VAL A 30 13.34 7.70 16.85
CA VAL A 30 13.12 8.51 15.65
C VAL A 30 13.77 7.92 14.40
N GLY A 31 13.08 8.05 13.27
CA GLY A 31 13.61 7.76 11.94
C GLY A 31 13.18 6.39 11.42
N ASN A 32 12.10 5.83 11.98
CA ASN A 32 11.50 4.62 11.44
C ASN A 32 10.81 4.93 10.11
N ASN A 33 11.07 4.07 9.12
CA ASN A 33 10.48 4.18 7.81
C ASN A 33 9.69 2.93 7.50
N TYR A 34 8.53 3.12 6.89
CA TYR A 34 7.57 2.06 6.65
C TYR A 34 7.08 2.05 5.21
N ARG A 35 6.66 0.87 4.77
CA ARG A 35 5.94 0.69 3.52
C ARG A 35 4.83 -0.32 3.66
N TRP A 36 3.67 0.03 3.11
CA TRP A 36 2.52 -0.85 3.02
C TRP A 36 2.42 -1.53 1.64
N SER A 37 2.03 -2.80 1.64
CA SER A 37 1.62 -3.50 0.42
C SER A 37 0.57 -4.56 0.74
N ALA A 38 -0.27 -4.88 -0.23
CA ALA A 38 -1.34 -5.85 -0.09
C ALA A 38 -1.41 -6.78 -1.31
N ARG A 39 -1.97 -7.96 -1.11
CA ARG A 39 -2.24 -8.94 -2.17
C ARG A 39 -3.58 -9.63 -1.89
N ARG A 40 -4.54 -9.50 -2.79
CA ARG A 40 -5.76 -10.31 -2.82
C ARG A 40 -5.41 -11.72 -3.29
N ILE A 41 -5.59 -12.69 -2.41
CA ILE A 41 -5.38 -14.12 -2.69
C ILE A 41 -6.69 -14.84 -3.00
N SER A 42 -7.82 -14.13 -2.94
CA SER A 42 -9.09 -14.60 -3.52
C SER A 42 -8.96 -14.78 -5.04
N THR A 43 -9.87 -15.57 -5.59
CA THR A 43 -9.98 -15.83 -7.03
C THR A 43 -11.19 -15.11 -7.62
N TYR A 44 -11.13 -14.83 -8.91
CA TYR A 44 -12.31 -14.51 -9.70
C TYR A 44 -13.18 -15.78 -9.90
N ASP A 45 -14.37 -15.60 -10.47
CA ASP A 45 -15.32 -16.70 -10.73
C ASP A 45 -14.75 -17.75 -11.70
N ASP A 46 -13.82 -17.36 -12.57
CA ASP A 46 -13.13 -18.25 -13.49
C ASP A 46 -11.97 -19.05 -12.84
N GLY A 47 -11.72 -18.82 -11.55
CA GLY A 47 -10.68 -19.47 -10.76
C GLY A 47 -9.28 -18.85 -10.89
N SER A 48 -9.12 -17.78 -11.67
CA SER A 48 -7.84 -17.04 -11.73
C SER A 48 -7.63 -16.20 -10.47
N VAL A 49 -6.38 -16.01 -10.05
CA VAL A 49 -6.04 -15.20 -8.86
C VAL A 49 -6.23 -13.72 -9.14
N LYS A 50 -6.77 -12.96 -8.18
CA LYS A 50 -6.95 -11.51 -8.32
C LYS A 50 -5.62 -10.77 -8.45
N ASP A 51 -4.70 -10.98 -7.51
CA ASP A 51 -3.40 -10.33 -7.52
C ASP A 51 -2.26 -11.35 -7.67
N ALA A 52 -1.47 -11.20 -8.75
CA ALA A 52 -0.31 -12.07 -9.02
C ALA A 52 0.84 -11.86 -8.02
N SER A 53 0.96 -10.67 -7.43
CA SER A 53 2.05 -10.28 -6.52
C SER A 53 1.54 -9.28 -5.46
N PHE A 54 2.42 -8.90 -4.52
CA PHE A 54 2.12 -7.80 -3.59
C PHE A 54 2.17 -6.47 -4.33
N ILE A 55 1.11 -5.69 -4.19
CA ILE A 55 0.96 -4.38 -4.80
C ILE A 55 1.04 -3.34 -3.70
N ALA A 56 1.90 -2.35 -3.90
CA ALA A 56 2.04 -1.20 -3.03
C ALA A 56 1.38 0.00 -3.74
N PRO A 57 0.26 0.54 -3.21
CA PRO A 57 -0.36 1.72 -3.81
C PRO A 57 0.61 2.91 -3.71
N LEU A 58 0.45 3.91 -4.58
CA LEU A 58 1.23 5.15 -4.50
C LEU A 58 0.90 5.87 -3.18
N GLY A 59 1.93 6.39 -2.48
CA GLY A 59 1.77 6.97 -1.15
C GLY A 59 1.78 5.95 -0.02
N SER A 60 2.13 4.69 -0.29
CA SER A 60 2.25 3.64 0.74
C SER A 60 3.58 3.68 1.51
N THR A 61 4.53 4.53 1.11
CA THR A 61 5.82 4.70 1.78
C THR A 61 5.81 5.97 2.61
N PHE A 62 6.10 5.84 3.91
CA PHE A 62 6.02 6.94 4.87
C PHE A 62 7.03 6.77 6.01
N ASN A 63 7.30 7.85 6.74
CA ASN A 63 8.19 7.87 7.90
C ASN A 63 7.45 8.40 9.15
N ASP A 64 8.08 8.28 10.30
CA ASP A 64 7.51 8.59 11.62
C ASP A 64 7.65 10.05 12.07
N ASP A 65 8.16 10.96 11.23
CA ASP A 65 8.46 12.35 11.60
C ASP A 65 7.33 13.09 12.34
N PHE A 66 6.06 12.76 12.01
CA PHE A 66 4.88 13.39 12.60
C PHE A 66 4.17 12.57 13.69
N PHE A 67 4.58 11.31 13.89
CA PHE A 67 3.89 10.38 14.80
C PHE A 67 4.83 9.47 15.61
N ASN A 68 6.12 9.83 15.72
CA ASN A 68 7.12 9.07 16.45
C ASN A 68 6.67 8.72 17.88
N GLY A 69 6.73 7.42 18.23
CA GLY A 69 6.33 6.90 19.54
C GLY A 69 4.82 6.93 19.82
N LEU A 70 3.99 7.24 18.82
CA LEU A 70 2.53 7.25 18.94
C LEU A 70 1.91 5.97 18.38
N SER A 71 0.67 5.73 18.78
CA SER A 71 -0.19 4.74 18.13
C SER A 71 -1.33 5.43 17.40
N PHE A 72 -1.55 5.08 16.14
CA PHE A 72 -2.59 5.68 15.32
C PHE A 72 -3.22 4.65 14.39
N ASP A 73 -4.42 4.99 13.93
CA ASP A 73 -5.15 4.22 12.93
C ASP A 73 -4.93 4.87 11.57
N PHE A 74 -4.66 4.06 10.56
CA PHE A 74 -4.63 4.50 9.17
C PHE A 74 -5.32 3.47 8.29
N PHE A 75 -5.65 3.88 7.07
CA PHE A 75 -6.18 2.98 6.06
C PHE A 75 -5.28 3.00 4.83
N ALA A 76 -5.35 1.91 4.06
CA ALA A 76 -4.66 1.81 2.79
C ALA A 76 -5.67 1.61 1.65
N LEU A 77 -5.41 2.30 0.54
CA LEU A 77 -6.10 2.07 -0.73
C LEU A 77 -5.68 0.71 -1.31
N ARG A 78 -6.57 0.08 -2.07
CA ARG A 78 -6.16 -1.05 -2.93
C ARG A 78 -5.29 -0.51 -4.06
N GLY A 79 -4.11 -1.10 -4.25
CA GLY A 79 -3.28 -0.79 -5.41
C GLY A 79 -3.68 -1.61 -6.64
N SER A 80 -3.30 -1.14 -7.82
CA SER A 80 -3.36 -1.90 -9.07
C SER A 80 -1.96 -2.09 -9.66
N SER A 81 -1.77 -3.14 -10.44
CA SER A 81 -0.51 -3.34 -11.15
C SER A 81 -0.40 -2.37 -12.33
N PRO A 82 0.79 -1.85 -12.66
CA PRO A 82 0.99 -1.05 -13.86
C PRO A 82 0.53 -1.84 -15.10
N PHE A 83 -0.26 -1.19 -15.96
CA PHE A 83 -0.81 -1.80 -17.18
C PHE A 83 -1.68 -3.04 -16.93
N SER A 84 -2.30 -3.13 -15.75
CA SER A 84 -3.32 -4.14 -15.48
C SER A 84 -4.47 -4.05 -16.49
N THR A 85 -5.05 -5.19 -16.81
CA THR A 85 -6.25 -5.31 -17.65
C THR A 85 -7.40 -5.95 -16.86
N ALA A 86 -7.30 -6.00 -15.54
CA ALA A 86 -8.35 -6.53 -14.69
C ALA A 86 -9.49 -5.51 -14.61
N ASP A 87 -10.73 -5.96 -14.86
CA ASP A 87 -11.89 -5.06 -14.90
C ASP A 87 -12.10 -4.28 -13.59
N ASP A 88 -11.70 -4.88 -12.45
CA ASP A 88 -11.78 -4.27 -11.13
C ASP A 88 -10.81 -3.09 -10.93
N ASP A 89 -9.79 -2.93 -11.79
CA ASP A 89 -8.87 -1.79 -11.76
C ASP A 89 -9.41 -0.54 -12.47
N ASP A 90 -10.45 -0.71 -13.30
CA ASP A 90 -11.03 0.33 -14.16
C ASP A 90 -12.52 0.59 -13.92
N ASN A 91 -13.11 -0.01 -12.87
CA ASN A 91 -14.52 0.17 -12.48
C ASN A 91 -14.67 0.82 -11.07
N GLU A 92 -15.84 0.70 -10.46
CA GLU A 92 -16.13 1.22 -9.12
C GLU A 92 -15.29 0.59 -8.00
N GLU A 93 -14.72 -0.61 -8.19
CA GLU A 93 -13.84 -1.26 -7.22
C GLU A 93 -12.44 -0.67 -7.22
N ARG A 94 -12.13 0.25 -8.13
CA ARG A 94 -10.82 0.91 -8.23
C ARG A 94 -10.46 1.59 -6.91
N ASN A 95 -9.30 1.23 -6.37
CA ASN A 95 -8.79 1.66 -5.06
C ASN A 95 -9.50 1.09 -3.82
N TYR A 96 -10.53 0.26 -3.98
CA TYR A 96 -11.27 -0.38 -2.88
C TYR A 96 -10.97 -1.86 -2.77
N PHE A 97 -11.00 -2.39 -1.55
CA PHE A 97 -11.12 -3.82 -1.31
C PHE A 97 -12.60 -4.19 -1.28
N LYS A 98 -12.94 -5.34 -1.88
CA LYS A 98 -14.31 -5.84 -1.89
C LYS A 98 -14.56 -6.74 -0.69
N ARG A 99 -15.77 -6.69 -0.15
CA ARG A 99 -16.25 -7.59 0.88
C ARG A 99 -16.03 -9.05 0.45
N GLU A 100 -15.65 -9.89 1.41
CA GLU A 100 -15.30 -11.31 1.25
C GLU A 100 -13.98 -11.60 0.52
N ASP A 101 -13.28 -10.59 -0.02
CA ASP A 101 -11.90 -10.81 -0.48
C ASP A 101 -11.01 -11.25 0.69
N THR A 102 -10.11 -12.19 0.41
CA THR A 102 -9.06 -12.57 1.35
C THR A 102 -7.77 -11.87 0.93
N VAL A 103 -7.25 -11.03 1.82
CA VAL A 103 -6.12 -10.15 1.55
C VAL A 103 -4.97 -10.47 2.49
N VAL A 104 -3.79 -10.69 1.92
CA VAL A 104 -2.55 -10.73 2.68
C VAL A 104 -1.95 -9.33 2.67
N VAL A 105 -1.78 -8.76 3.85
CA VAL A 105 -1.08 -7.51 4.08
C VAL A 105 0.38 -7.81 4.37
N LYS A 106 1.26 -7.02 3.75
CA LYS A 106 2.69 -7.03 3.96
C LYS A 106 3.12 -5.64 4.41
N PHE A 107 3.39 -5.51 5.70
CA PHE A 107 3.93 -4.31 6.31
C PHE A 107 5.44 -4.42 6.42
N ILE A 108 6.14 -3.38 5.98
CA ILE A 108 7.59 -3.42 5.75
C ILE A 108 8.24 -2.29 6.55
N SER A 109 9.23 -2.63 7.36
CA SER A 109 10.18 -1.69 7.93
C SER A 109 11.37 -1.52 6.98
N LEU A 110 11.73 -0.28 6.72
CA LEU A 110 12.74 0.13 5.76
C LEU A 110 13.90 0.85 6.46
N GLY A 111 15.11 0.64 5.95
CA GLY A 111 16.20 1.57 6.20
C GLY A 111 15.99 2.89 5.45
N PHE A 112 16.76 3.90 5.84
CA PHE A 112 16.62 5.24 5.27
C PHE A 112 16.89 5.29 3.76
N ASP A 113 17.91 4.57 3.28
CA ASP A 113 18.28 4.57 1.86
C ASP A 113 17.21 3.89 1.00
N GLU A 114 16.61 2.80 1.50
CA GLU A 114 15.49 2.13 0.84
C GLU A 114 14.23 3.01 0.83
N TYR A 115 13.94 3.67 1.95
CA TYR A 115 12.86 4.64 2.04
C TYR A 115 13.01 5.76 1.02
N GLU A 116 14.20 6.35 0.90
CA GLU A 116 14.47 7.43 -0.05
C GLU A 116 14.30 6.96 -1.50
N PHE A 117 14.74 5.74 -1.84
CA PHE A 117 14.47 5.16 -3.16
C PHE A 117 12.97 5.07 -3.42
N TYR A 118 12.21 4.44 -2.52
CA TYR A 118 10.79 4.19 -2.71
C TYR A 118 9.94 5.47 -2.72
N ARG A 119 10.24 6.42 -1.84
CA ARG A 119 9.58 7.73 -1.77
C ARG A 119 9.82 8.55 -3.04
N THR A 120 11.06 8.60 -3.51
CA THR A 120 11.39 9.33 -4.74
C THR A 120 10.89 8.63 -5.99
N PHE A 121 10.81 7.29 -5.99
CA PHE A 121 10.12 6.52 -7.04
C PHE A 121 8.64 6.87 -7.11
N GLU A 122 7.91 6.81 -6.00
CA GLU A 122 6.49 7.16 -5.96
C GLU A 122 6.25 8.62 -6.38
N SER A 123 7.12 9.53 -5.93
CA SER A 123 7.07 10.95 -6.33
C SER A 123 7.32 11.12 -7.83
N ASN A 124 8.25 10.36 -8.43
CA ASN A 124 8.50 10.41 -9.87
C ASN A 124 7.29 9.90 -10.67
N VAL A 125 6.69 8.78 -10.25
CA VAL A 125 5.51 8.21 -10.90
C VAL A 125 4.32 9.16 -10.84
N LEU A 126 4.05 9.77 -9.68
CA LEU A 126 2.95 10.73 -9.49
C LEU A 126 3.13 12.02 -10.31
N ASN A 127 4.36 12.46 -10.52
CA ASN A 127 4.68 13.63 -11.35
C ASN A 127 4.80 13.30 -12.85
N SER A 128 4.70 12.03 -13.23
CA SER A 128 4.84 11.60 -14.61
C SER A 128 3.65 12.08 -15.44
N GLY A 129 3.91 12.90 -16.46
CA GLY A 129 2.89 13.49 -17.33
C GLY A 129 2.47 14.92 -16.96
N ASP A 130 2.94 15.47 -15.83
CA ASP A 130 2.78 16.90 -15.50
C ASP A 130 3.94 17.72 -16.07
N LEU A 131 3.62 18.66 -16.96
CA LEU A 131 4.59 19.53 -17.64
C LEU A 131 5.20 20.62 -16.72
N PHE A 132 4.63 20.84 -15.54
CA PHE A 132 5.09 21.82 -14.55
C PHE A 132 5.61 21.17 -13.26
N ALA A 133 5.50 19.86 -13.13
CA ALA A 133 6.08 19.15 -12.00
C ALA A 133 7.61 19.23 -12.01
N SER A 134 8.20 19.32 -10.82
CA SER A 134 9.65 19.28 -10.67
C SER A 134 10.15 17.87 -11.06
N PRO A 135 11.13 17.74 -11.97
CA PRO A 135 11.70 16.44 -12.30
C PRO A 135 12.36 15.82 -11.07
N ALA A 136 11.74 14.80 -10.48
CA ALA A 136 12.31 14.05 -9.36
C ALA A 136 13.03 12.82 -9.90
N ASN A 137 14.37 12.80 -9.91
CA ASN A 137 15.10 11.57 -10.20
C ASN A 137 14.93 10.58 -9.03
N VAL A 138 14.66 9.33 -9.37
CA VAL A 138 14.62 8.23 -8.39
C VAL A 138 16.02 8.03 -7.82
N ARG A 139 16.15 8.07 -6.49
CA ARG A 139 17.44 7.93 -5.79
C ARG A 139 17.82 6.46 -5.69
N SER A 140 18.95 6.07 -6.28
CA SER A 140 19.52 4.71 -6.16
C SER A 140 20.48 4.64 -4.96
N ASN A 141 20.48 3.52 -4.24
CA ASN A 141 21.51 3.22 -3.22
C ASN A 141 22.64 2.30 -3.76
N ILE A 142 22.63 2.00 -5.07
CA ILE A 142 23.63 1.16 -5.73
C ILE A 142 24.68 2.04 -6.41
N GLN A 143 25.95 1.85 -6.04
CA GLN A 143 27.06 2.57 -6.67
C GLN A 143 27.25 2.11 -8.12
N GLY A 144 27.14 3.03 -9.08
CA GLY A 144 27.31 2.75 -10.51
C GLY A 144 26.12 2.02 -11.16
N GLY A 145 24.99 1.92 -10.47
CA GLY A 145 23.78 1.24 -10.96
C GLY A 145 22.49 1.98 -10.65
N LEU A 146 21.40 1.52 -11.26
CA LEU A 146 20.05 1.99 -11.00
C LEU A 146 19.28 0.94 -10.20
N GLY A 147 18.34 1.38 -9.37
CA GLY A 147 17.48 0.51 -8.57
C GLY A 147 17.76 0.64 -7.08
N VAL A 148 17.40 -0.41 -6.34
CA VAL A 148 17.57 -0.48 -4.89
C VAL A 148 18.10 -1.86 -4.52
N TRP A 149 19.09 -1.89 -3.64
CA TRP A 149 19.51 -3.08 -2.92
C TRP A 149 18.96 -2.97 -1.49
N ALA A 150 18.07 -3.90 -1.10
CA ALA A 150 17.34 -3.79 0.15
C ALA A 150 17.19 -5.14 0.85
N GLY A 151 17.47 -5.16 2.16
CA GLY A 151 16.95 -6.18 3.07
C GLY A 151 15.68 -5.65 3.72
N LEU A 152 14.57 -6.39 3.62
CA LEU A 152 13.27 -5.93 4.13
C LEU A 152 12.93 -6.63 5.46
N GLY A 153 12.66 -5.85 6.50
CA GLY A 153 12.02 -6.35 7.72
C GLY A 153 10.51 -6.39 7.52
N VAL A 154 9.90 -7.58 7.54
CA VAL A 154 8.50 -7.73 7.10
C VAL A 154 7.66 -8.41 8.16
N ALA A 155 6.48 -7.83 8.41
CA ALA A 155 5.36 -8.47 9.09
C ALA A 155 4.25 -8.79 8.07
N TYR A 156 3.71 -9.99 8.16
CA TYR A 156 2.57 -10.43 7.35
C TYR A 156 1.37 -10.68 8.24
N ASP A 157 0.21 -10.30 7.74
CA ASP A 157 -1.06 -10.67 8.34
C ASP A 157 -2.11 -10.90 7.25
N THR A 158 -3.13 -11.71 7.53
CA THR A 158 -4.17 -12.09 6.58
C THR A 158 -5.53 -11.67 7.12
N LEU A 159 -6.27 -10.92 6.31
CA LEU A 159 -7.58 -10.41 6.63
C LEU A 159 -8.59 -10.90 5.60
N VAL A 160 -9.73 -11.40 6.07
CA VAL A 160 -10.92 -11.55 5.23
C VAL A 160 -11.73 -10.26 5.36
N CYS A 161 -12.09 -9.65 4.23
CA CYS A 161 -12.81 -8.37 4.18
C CYS A 161 -14.27 -8.52 4.63
N ILE A 162 -14.46 -8.69 5.94
CA ILE A 162 -15.77 -8.72 6.59
C ILE A 162 -15.86 -7.44 7.42
N PRO A 163 -16.85 -6.55 7.16
CA PRO A 163 -16.98 -5.31 7.90
C PRO A 163 -17.14 -5.60 9.39
N VAL A 164 -16.36 -4.90 10.21
CA VAL A 164 -16.63 -4.84 11.66
C VAL A 164 -17.94 -4.09 11.88
N GLN A 165 -18.78 -4.62 12.79
CA GLN A 165 -20.06 -4.00 13.19
C GLN A 165 -19.85 -2.71 13.98
#